data_AF-A0A067U2P8-F1
#
_entry.id   AF-A0A067U2P8-F1
#
_cell.length_a   1.000
_cell.length_b   1.000
_cell.length_c   1.000
_cell.angle_alpha   90.00
_cell.angle_beta   90.00
_cell.angle_gamma   90.00
#
_symmetry.space_group_name_H-M   'P 1'
#
loop_
_entity.id
_entity.type
_entity.pdbx_description
1 polymer ?
#
loop_
_entity_poly.entity_id
_entity_poly.type
_entity_poly.pdbx_seq_one_letter_code
_entity_poly.pdbx_strand_id
1 'polypeptide(L)'
;MSPKLGHFKNEVSHPASSGSREKVNSDTIENRLRRQKVRKVQSPNLSSKAKDDAVVVNSSGLAIFPDELLLEILGHYPEIPFPTVEQQEFNANDHIARRETLLALSKTCRNLRRFFRPYIWHRIEVCAGMRVENHILQAGQNLDKVKFNLELVRQLEIVTIRDPTLAEYVTVINVEVKDYSVGPLLAELARSISLFPNLHTVKLQVTHHLNSDVPTRKAFSKYSYPQIRSLILCRCAYPLLRSCPQARSIRTTEKYPSLDLMPAMLGTLKFPCLEELEIRIPFDHLEVIVEAFPGLRTVVLRFCNTLLQSFGYPELLAPIHRLRRLNSITIWTFSTIQSPLKQEITHWASQLLLALQKEDKEDKKLVVLDQEFVHDAPIRLVGKHVYLLPALKSCPIDL
;
A
#
# COMPACT_ATOMS: atom_id res chain seq x y z
N MET A 1 -41.40 58.54 -4.91
CA MET A 1 -41.63 57.75 -6.14
C MET A 1 -40.72 56.55 -6.10
N SER A 2 -41.27 55.37 -5.80
CA SER A 2 -40.53 54.12 -5.61
C SER A 2 -40.77 53.21 -6.81
N PRO A 3 -39.75 52.56 -7.41
CA PRO A 3 -39.98 51.55 -8.42
C PRO A 3 -40.06 50.16 -7.79
N LYS A 4 -41.09 49.42 -8.22
CA LYS A 4 -41.44 48.05 -7.83
C LYS A 4 -40.49 47.05 -8.51
N LEU A 5 -40.00 46.06 -7.75
CA LEU A 5 -39.35 44.86 -8.28
C LEU A 5 -40.39 43.94 -8.93
N GLY A 6 -40.12 43.54 -10.17
CA GLY A 6 -40.87 42.52 -10.91
C GLY A 6 -40.35 41.12 -10.61
N HIS A 7 -41.29 40.19 -10.33
CA HIS A 7 -41.07 38.77 -10.21
C HIS A 7 -40.85 38.12 -11.59
N PHE A 8 -39.74 37.41 -11.77
CA PHE A 8 -39.57 36.40 -12.82
C PHE A 8 -39.70 35.01 -12.19
N LYS A 9 -40.72 34.25 -12.61
CA LYS A 9 -40.85 32.81 -12.36
C LYS A 9 -40.27 32.08 -13.56
N ASN A 10 -39.22 31.29 -13.35
CA ASN A 10 -38.78 30.28 -14.31
C ASN A 10 -39.22 28.91 -13.80
N GLU A 11 -40.21 28.33 -14.46
CA GLU A 11 -40.57 26.92 -14.33
C GLU A 11 -39.58 26.11 -15.16
N VAL A 12 -38.75 25.29 -14.49
CA VAL A 12 -37.95 24.24 -15.13
C VAL A 12 -38.57 22.91 -14.75
N SER A 13 -39.09 22.22 -15.75
CA SER A 13 -39.66 20.90 -15.68
C SER A 13 -38.56 19.84 -15.49
N HIS A 14 -38.65 19.07 -14.41
CA HIS A 14 -37.85 17.86 -14.20
C HIS A 14 -38.59 16.63 -14.75
N PRO A 15 -37.93 15.75 -15.53
CA PRO A 15 -38.51 14.45 -15.86
C PRO A 15 -38.37 13.48 -14.69
N ALA A 16 -39.49 12.84 -14.35
CA ALA A 16 -39.57 11.78 -13.35
C ALA A 16 -38.84 10.52 -13.84
N SER A 17 -37.72 10.20 -13.20
CA SER A 17 -37.04 8.91 -13.33
C SER A 17 -37.43 8.04 -12.13
N SER A 18 -38.24 7.01 -12.40
CA SER A 18 -38.61 5.96 -11.46
C SER A 18 -37.43 5.02 -11.25
N GLY A 19 -36.57 5.34 -10.28
CA GLY A 19 -35.51 4.45 -9.79
C GLY A 19 -35.99 3.64 -8.58
N SER A 20 -36.17 2.34 -8.77
CA SER A 20 -36.42 1.34 -7.74
C SER A 20 -35.29 1.34 -6.72
N ARG A 21 -35.52 1.89 -5.53
CA ARG A 21 -34.60 1.78 -4.38
C ARG A 21 -34.66 0.35 -3.81
N GLU A 22 -33.73 -0.51 -4.20
CA GLU A 22 -33.34 -1.65 -3.38
C GLU A 22 -32.68 -1.13 -2.09
N LYS A 23 -33.45 -1.15 -0.99
CA LYS A 23 -32.92 -0.98 0.37
C LYS A 23 -32.11 -2.22 0.73
N VAL A 24 -30.81 -2.20 0.41
CA VAL A 24 -29.87 -3.18 0.95
C VAL A 24 -29.66 -2.86 2.44
N ASN A 25 -30.22 -3.69 3.31
CA ASN A 25 -30.12 -3.60 4.77
C ASN A 25 -28.65 -3.56 5.24
N SER A 26 -28.21 -2.43 5.81
CA SER A 26 -26.91 -2.29 6.46
C SER A 26 -26.80 -3.01 7.81
N ASP A 27 -27.91 -3.59 8.30
CA ASP A 27 -28.03 -4.18 9.63
C ASP A 27 -27.36 -5.55 9.80
N THR A 28 -26.75 -6.11 8.74
CA THR A 28 -26.23 -7.48 8.79
C THR A 28 -24.87 -7.59 9.50
N ILE A 29 -24.05 -6.54 9.50
CA ILE A 29 -22.72 -6.58 10.16
C ILE A 29 -22.83 -6.36 11.67
N GLU A 30 -23.62 -5.37 12.10
CA GLU A 30 -23.76 -5.05 13.53
C GLU A 30 -24.50 -6.17 14.28
N ASN A 31 -25.44 -6.86 13.63
CA ASN A 31 -26.13 -8.02 14.20
C ASN A 31 -25.25 -9.28 14.29
N ARG A 32 -24.24 -9.43 13.44
CA ARG A 32 -23.29 -10.57 13.53
C ARG A 32 -22.36 -10.41 14.73
N LEU A 33 -22.00 -9.18 15.10
CA LEU A 33 -21.18 -8.87 16.29
C LEU A 33 -21.97 -8.97 17.61
N ARG A 34 -23.29 -8.76 17.60
CA ARG A 34 -24.11 -8.81 18.84
C ARG A 34 -24.68 -10.18 19.20
N ARG A 35 -24.74 -11.16 18.29
CA ARG A 35 -25.35 -12.48 18.55
C ARG A 35 -24.44 -13.53 19.21
N GLN A 36 -23.20 -13.18 19.59
CA GLN A 36 -22.29 -14.08 20.33
C GLN A 36 -22.35 -13.91 21.86
N LYS A 37 -23.54 -13.62 22.41
CA LYS A 37 -23.78 -13.62 23.86
C LYS A 37 -24.14 -15.02 24.35
N VAL A 38 -23.14 -15.68 24.94
CA VAL A 38 -23.23 -16.66 26.05
C VAL A 38 -24.26 -17.79 25.86
N ARG A 39 -23.89 -18.82 25.10
CA ARG A 39 -24.38 -20.18 25.38
C ARG A 39 -23.45 -20.78 26.44
N LYS A 40 -23.94 -20.81 27.68
CA LYS A 40 -23.34 -21.53 28.80
C LYS A 40 -23.44 -23.02 28.49
N VAL A 41 -22.38 -23.58 27.92
CA VAL A 41 -22.26 -25.02 27.65
C VAL A 41 -22.15 -25.72 29.01
N GLN A 42 -23.19 -26.47 29.37
CA GLN A 42 -23.13 -27.44 30.46
C GLN A 42 -22.16 -28.55 30.05
N SER A 43 -21.05 -28.64 30.78
CA SER A 43 -20.06 -29.71 30.66
C SER A 43 -20.69 -31.03 31.14
N PRO A 44 -20.83 -32.07 30.29
CA PRO A 44 -21.11 -33.40 30.77
C PRO A 44 -19.81 -33.98 31.36
N ASN A 45 -19.85 -34.32 32.63
CA ASN A 45 -18.83 -35.15 33.29
C ASN A 45 -18.78 -36.51 32.59
N LEU A 46 -17.86 -36.68 31.64
CA LEU A 46 -17.52 -37.95 31.03
C LEU A 46 -16.12 -38.33 31.50
N SER A 47 -16.08 -39.15 32.55
CA SER A 47 -14.91 -39.89 32.99
C SER A 47 -14.60 -41.01 31.97
N SER A 48 -13.99 -40.65 30.84
CA SER A 48 -13.45 -41.65 29.91
C SER A 48 -12.00 -41.97 30.28
N LYS A 49 -11.76 -43.23 30.62
CA LYS A 49 -10.43 -43.82 30.81
C LYS A 49 -9.55 -43.48 29.60
N ALA A 50 -8.46 -42.75 29.84
CA ALA A 50 -7.42 -42.50 28.86
C ALA A 50 -6.79 -43.84 28.46
N LYS A 51 -7.18 -44.36 27.29
CA LYS A 51 -6.36 -45.32 26.57
C LYS A 51 -5.21 -44.52 25.98
N ASP A 52 -3.98 -44.94 26.27
CA ASP A 52 -2.77 -44.52 25.57
C ASP A 52 -2.90 -44.90 24.09
N ASP A 53 -3.60 -44.07 23.32
CA ASP A 53 -3.55 -44.13 21.87
C ASP A 53 -2.16 -43.62 21.48
N ALA A 54 -1.26 -44.55 21.21
CA ALA A 54 0.07 -44.28 20.71
C ALA A 54 -0.03 -43.27 19.55
N VAL A 55 0.53 -42.08 19.76
CA VAL A 55 0.54 -41.01 18.77
C VAL A 55 1.20 -41.56 17.51
N VAL A 56 0.40 -41.84 16.47
CA VAL A 56 0.92 -42.25 15.17
C VAL A 56 1.72 -41.08 14.61
N VAL A 57 3.04 -41.17 14.71
CA VAL A 57 3.96 -40.19 14.16
C VAL A 57 4.05 -40.42 12.65
N ASN A 58 3.80 -39.38 11.85
CA ASN A 58 4.02 -39.43 10.41
C ASN A 58 5.51 -39.69 10.15
N SER A 59 5.87 -40.92 9.80
CA SER A 59 7.25 -41.37 9.57
C SER A 59 7.61 -41.45 8.09
N SER A 60 6.74 -41.01 7.19
CA SER A 60 6.96 -41.06 5.74
C SER A 60 6.39 -39.83 5.00
N GLY A 61 6.83 -39.65 3.75
CA GLY A 61 6.34 -38.62 2.84
C GLY A 61 6.88 -37.21 3.11
N LEU A 62 6.16 -36.20 2.61
CA LEU A 62 6.57 -34.79 2.69
C LEU A 62 6.71 -34.29 4.15
N ALA A 63 5.98 -34.90 5.09
CA ALA A 63 5.97 -34.47 6.49
C ALA A 63 7.27 -34.74 7.25
N ILE A 64 8.14 -35.62 6.75
CA ILE A 64 9.45 -35.93 7.36
C ILE A 64 10.61 -35.18 6.71
N PHE A 65 10.34 -34.37 5.69
CA PHE A 65 11.40 -33.62 5.02
C PHE A 65 12.03 -32.63 6.01
N PRO A 66 13.36 -32.48 5.99
CA PRO A 66 14.04 -31.36 6.65
C PRO A 66 13.49 -30.03 6.15
N ASP A 67 13.53 -29.01 7.01
CA ASP A 67 12.99 -27.68 6.72
C ASP A 67 13.66 -27.07 5.46
N GLU A 68 14.91 -27.44 5.17
CA GLU A 68 15.67 -27.01 3.98
C GLU A 68 15.05 -27.52 2.67
N LEU A 69 14.61 -28.78 2.63
CA LEU A 69 13.95 -29.34 1.44
C LEU A 69 12.54 -28.76 1.27
N LEU A 70 11.84 -28.49 2.39
CA LEU A 70 10.56 -27.80 2.33
C LEU A 70 10.71 -26.35 1.84
N LEU A 71 11.81 -25.68 2.17
CA LEU A 71 12.19 -24.37 1.64
C LEU A 71 12.50 -24.43 0.14
N GLU A 72 13.21 -25.45 -0.32
CA GLU A 72 13.47 -25.66 -1.76
C GLU A 72 12.16 -25.83 -2.54
N ILE A 73 11.23 -26.65 -2.03
CA ILE A 73 9.87 -26.80 -2.58
C ILE A 73 9.14 -25.45 -2.62
N LEU A 74 9.25 -24.67 -1.54
CA LEU A 74 8.65 -23.34 -1.47
C LEU A 74 9.27 -22.35 -2.48
N GLY A 75 10.55 -22.53 -2.79
CA GLY A 75 11.30 -21.73 -3.78
C GLY A 75 10.87 -21.97 -5.22
N HIS A 76 10.22 -23.10 -5.53
CA HIS A 76 9.64 -23.35 -6.84
C HIS A 76 8.36 -22.56 -7.13
N TYR A 77 7.72 -22.00 -6.09
CA TYR A 77 6.61 -21.07 -6.27
C TYR A 77 7.16 -19.67 -6.54
N PRO A 78 6.51 -18.88 -7.41
CA PRO A 78 6.94 -17.51 -7.69
C PRO A 78 7.03 -16.71 -6.40
N GLU A 79 8.11 -15.93 -6.28
CA GLU A 79 8.30 -15.04 -5.16
C GLU A 79 7.21 -13.96 -5.21
N ILE A 80 6.63 -13.67 -4.05
CA ILE A 80 5.65 -12.61 -3.90
C ILE A 80 6.43 -11.32 -3.66
N PRO A 81 6.55 -10.40 -4.64
CA PRO A 81 7.27 -9.16 -4.41
C PRO A 81 6.60 -8.35 -3.32
N PHE A 82 7.42 -7.53 -2.64
CA PHE A 82 6.90 -6.52 -1.74
C PHE A 82 5.89 -5.63 -2.47
N PRO A 83 4.85 -5.14 -1.77
CA PRO A 83 3.91 -4.23 -2.37
C PRO A 83 4.65 -3.05 -3.03
N THR A 84 4.35 -2.80 -4.30
CA THR A 84 4.84 -1.63 -5.03
C THR A 84 3.69 -0.64 -5.23
N VAL A 85 4.02 0.57 -5.67
CA VAL A 85 3.03 1.60 -6.03
C VAL A 85 2.18 1.13 -7.20
N GLU A 86 2.82 0.48 -8.17
CA GLU A 86 2.17 0.01 -9.36
C GLU A 86 1.07 -0.99 -8.98
N GLN A 87 -0.13 -0.73 -9.49
CA GLN A 87 -1.10 -1.78 -9.71
C GLN A 87 -0.61 -2.60 -10.92
N GLN A 88 0.56 -3.22 -10.80
CA GLN A 88 0.88 -4.28 -11.74
C GLN A 88 -0.21 -5.34 -11.53
N GLU A 89 -0.77 -5.81 -12.63
CA GLU A 89 -1.34 -7.15 -12.71
C GLU A 89 -0.17 -8.12 -12.50
N PHE A 90 0.42 -8.13 -11.30
CA PHE A 90 1.09 -9.31 -10.80
C PHE A 90 0.14 -10.46 -11.07
N ASN A 91 0.67 -11.61 -11.49
CA ASN A 91 -0.16 -12.75 -11.81
C ASN A 91 -0.91 -13.14 -10.53
N ALA A 92 -2.09 -12.55 -10.33
CA ALA A 92 -2.85 -12.67 -9.10
C ALA A 92 -3.17 -14.14 -8.91
N ASN A 93 -3.35 -14.86 -10.01
CA ASN A 93 -3.51 -16.31 -10.04
C ASN A 93 -2.30 -17.02 -9.44
N ASP A 94 -1.05 -16.64 -9.75
CA ASP A 94 0.14 -17.26 -9.16
C ASP A 94 0.23 -17.01 -7.66
N HIS A 95 -0.07 -15.79 -7.21
CA HIS A 95 -0.08 -15.44 -5.79
C HIS A 95 -1.15 -16.23 -5.02
N ILE A 96 -2.35 -16.33 -5.61
CA ILE A 96 -3.47 -17.10 -5.06
C ILE A 96 -3.10 -18.58 -5.04
N ALA A 97 -2.58 -19.12 -6.14
CA ALA A 97 -2.18 -20.52 -6.26
C ALA A 97 -1.12 -20.87 -5.21
N ARG A 98 -0.11 -20.02 -5.02
CA ARG A 98 0.87 -20.17 -3.95
C ARG A 98 0.17 -20.21 -2.59
N ARG A 99 -0.62 -19.19 -2.24
CA ARG A 99 -1.28 -19.11 -0.93
C ARG A 99 -2.22 -20.28 -0.66
N GLU A 100 -3.06 -20.66 -1.64
CA GLU A 100 -3.97 -21.81 -1.56
C GLU A 100 -3.21 -23.12 -1.38
N THR A 101 -2.10 -23.29 -2.10
CA THR A 101 -1.28 -24.50 -1.97
C THR A 101 -0.64 -24.60 -0.59
N LEU A 102 -0.05 -23.51 -0.08
CA LEU A 102 0.53 -23.51 1.27
C LEU A 102 -0.55 -23.75 2.34
N LEU A 103 -1.73 -23.14 2.18
CA LEU A 103 -2.88 -23.40 3.06
C LEU A 103 -3.30 -24.87 3.02
N ALA A 104 -3.38 -25.50 1.84
CA ALA A 104 -3.70 -26.91 1.70
C ALA A 104 -2.64 -27.79 2.38
N LEU A 105 -1.35 -27.53 2.14
CA LEU A 105 -0.24 -28.25 2.78
C LEU A 105 -0.28 -28.12 4.31
N SER A 106 -0.55 -26.92 4.85
CA SER A 106 -0.66 -26.69 6.30
C SER A 106 -1.83 -27.44 6.98
N LYS A 107 -2.80 -27.91 6.20
CA LYS A 107 -3.94 -28.68 6.70
C LYS A 107 -3.68 -30.19 6.77
N THR A 108 -2.63 -30.68 6.09
CA THR A 108 -2.34 -32.12 6.01
C THR A 108 -1.86 -32.73 7.33
N CYS A 109 -0.89 -32.11 8.00
CA CYS A 109 -0.34 -32.62 9.26
C CYS A 109 0.27 -31.50 10.13
N ARG A 110 0.60 -31.82 11.39
CA ARG A 110 1.15 -30.85 12.36
C ARG A 110 2.52 -30.29 11.94
N ASN A 111 3.41 -31.11 11.36
CA ASN A 111 4.74 -30.64 10.96
C ASN A 111 4.65 -29.64 9.80
N LEU A 112 3.92 -29.98 8.74
CA LEU A 112 3.70 -29.07 7.62
C LEU A 112 2.91 -27.82 8.04
N ARG A 113 2.00 -27.94 9.01
CA ARG A 113 1.38 -26.77 9.63
C ARG A 113 2.40 -25.88 10.31
N ARG A 114 3.29 -26.42 11.15
CA ARG A 114 4.37 -25.67 11.82
C ARG A 114 5.22 -24.93 10.78
N PHE A 115 5.62 -25.63 9.73
CA PHE A 115 6.52 -25.11 8.71
C PHE A 115 5.87 -24.05 7.81
N PHE A 116 4.70 -24.31 7.21
CA PHE A 116 4.11 -23.41 6.21
C PHE A 116 3.37 -22.21 6.80
N ARG A 117 2.97 -22.29 8.06
CA ARG A 117 2.14 -21.26 8.72
C ARG A 117 2.80 -19.87 8.77
N PRO A 118 4.09 -19.70 9.11
CA PRO A 118 4.78 -18.42 9.00
C PRO A 118 4.70 -17.81 7.59
N TYR A 119 4.86 -18.61 6.54
CA TYR A 119 4.85 -18.13 5.15
C TYR A 119 3.45 -17.73 4.66
N ILE A 120 2.41 -18.42 5.12
CA ILE A 120 1.00 -18.06 4.81
C ILE A 120 0.63 -16.72 5.43
N TRP A 121 1.05 -16.51 6.69
CA TRP A 121 0.64 -15.36 7.49
C TRP A 121 1.68 -14.24 7.55
N HIS A 122 2.79 -14.37 6.81
CA HIS A 122 3.73 -13.29 6.57
C HIS A 122 3.05 -12.02 6.05
N ARG A 123 1.97 -12.20 5.28
CA ARG A 123 1.24 -11.14 4.62
C ARG A 123 -0.27 -11.25 4.80
N ILE A 124 -0.89 -10.18 5.27
CA ILE A 124 -2.33 -9.97 5.18
C ILE A 124 -2.61 -9.27 3.86
N GLU A 125 -3.39 -9.91 3.00
CA GLU A 125 -3.60 -9.45 1.64
C GLU A 125 -5.08 -9.53 1.26
N VAL A 126 -5.61 -8.41 0.76
CA VAL A 126 -6.97 -8.30 0.21
C VAL A 126 -6.92 -7.32 -0.95
N CYS A 127 -6.79 -7.82 -2.18
CA CYS A 127 -6.63 -7.02 -3.38
C CYS A 127 -7.50 -7.53 -4.53
N ALA A 128 -7.66 -6.73 -5.58
CA ALA A 128 -8.27 -7.20 -6.81
C ALA A 128 -7.50 -8.41 -7.38
N GLY A 129 -8.23 -9.33 -8.00
CA GLY A 129 -7.74 -10.61 -8.52
C GLY A 129 -7.83 -11.76 -7.51
N MET A 130 -7.93 -11.51 -6.21
CA MET A 130 -7.98 -12.57 -5.19
C MET A 130 -9.23 -13.45 -5.27
N ARG A 131 -9.08 -14.75 -5.05
CA ARG A 131 -10.20 -15.70 -4.95
C ARG A 131 -10.75 -15.74 -3.52
N VAL A 132 -12.04 -15.49 -3.36
CA VAL A 132 -12.80 -15.54 -2.10
C VAL A 132 -14.07 -16.33 -2.35
N GLU A 133 -14.29 -17.46 -1.65
CA GLU A 133 -15.50 -18.28 -1.75
C GLU A 133 -15.89 -18.64 -3.21
N ASN A 134 -14.94 -19.11 -4.01
CA ASN A 134 -15.09 -19.44 -5.44
C ASN A 134 -15.34 -18.24 -6.37
N HIS A 135 -15.19 -17.01 -5.88
CA HIS A 135 -15.34 -15.79 -6.66
C HIS A 135 -14.02 -15.02 -6.75
N ILE A 136 -13.69 -14.48 -7.93
CA ILE A 136 -12.52 -13.62 -8.11
C ILE A 136 -12.94 -12.18 -7.84
N LEU A 137 -12.31 -11.52 -6.87
CA LEU A 137 -12.54 -10.13 -6.54
C LEU A 137 -12.16 -9.23 -7.73
N GLN A 138 -13.13 -8.58 -8.35
CA GLN A 138 -12.87 -7.67 -9.47
C GLN A 138 -12.77 -6.23 -8.98
N ALA A 139 -11.85 -5.47 -9.58
CA ALA A 139 -11.80 -4.03 -9.38
C ALA A 139 -13.05 -3.39 -10.02
N GLY A 140 -13.77 -2.54 -9.27
CA GLY A 140 -14.85 -1.71 -9.79
C GLY A 140 -16.27 -2.28 -9.68
N GLN A 141 -16.45 -3.57 -9.42
CA GLN A 141 -17.79 -4.13 -9.23
C GLN A 141 -18.38 -3.81 -7.84
N ASN A 142 -19.62 -3.32 -7.81
CA ASN A 142 -20.30 -2.97 -6.55
C ASN A 142 -20.53 -4.17 -5.63
N LEU A 143 -20.86 -5.33 -6.20
CA LEU A 143 -21.12 -6.57 -5.43
C LEU A 143 -19.87 -7.06 -4.68
N ASP A 144 -18.68 -6.77 -5.20
CA ASP A 144 -17.43 -7.22 -4.60
C ASP A 144 -17.02 -6.38 -3.41
N LYS A 145 -17.50 -5.14 -3.28
CA LYS A 145 -17.15 -4.23 -2.18
C LYS A 145 -17.34 -4.87 -0.81
N VAL A 146 -18.43 -5.62 -0.65
CA VAL A 146 -18.74 -6.35 0.58
C VAL A 146 -17.74 -7.49 0.81
N LYS A 147 -17.43 -8.26 -0.24
CA LYS A 147 -16.52 -9.41 -0.16
C LYS A 147 -15.07 -9.00 0.17
N PHE A 148 -14.57 -7.91 -0.40
CA PHE A 148 -13.27 -7.33 -0.04
C PHE A 148 -13.20 -7.09 1.48
N ASN A 149 -14.17 -6.33 1.99
CA ASN A 149 -14.15 -5.90 3.37
C ASN A 149 -14.41 -7.05 4.35
N LEU A 150 -15.27 -8.00 4.00
CA LEU A 150 -15.49 -9.21 4.80
C LEU A 150 -14.26 -10.13 4.83
N GLU A 151 -13.58 -10.30 3.70
CA GLU A 151 -12.35 -11.10 3.65
C GLU A 151 -11.24 -10.46 4.51
N LEU A 152 -11.14 -9.13 4.50
CA LEU A 152 -10.22 -8.41 5.39
C LEU A 152 -10.56 -8.69 6.86
N VAL A 153 -11.82 -8.52 7.26
CA VAL A 153 -12.25 -8.84 8.64
C VAL A 153 -11.94 -10.29 8.99
N ARG A 154 -12.20 -11.24 8.09
CA ARG A 154 -11.94 -12.67 8.32
C ARG A 154 -10.46 -12.92 8.59
N GLN A 155 -9.55 -12.34 7.80
CA GLN A 155 -8.11 -12.49 8.02
C GLN A 155 -7.67 -11.82 9.34
N LEU A 156 -8.16 -10.61 9.64
CA LEU A 156 -7.86 -9.92 10.90
C LEU A 156 -8.37 -10.71 12.12
N GLU A 157 -9.58 -11.26 12.06
CA GLU A 157 -10.17 -12.10 13.12
C GLU A 157 -9.33 -13.36 13.35
N ILE A 158 -8.86 -14.01 12.29
CA ILE A 158 -8.02 -15.20 12.42
C ILE A 158 -6.73 -14.85 13.16
N VAL A 159 -6.04 -13.80 12.73
CA VAL A 159 -4.72 -13.44 13.27
C VAL A 159 -4.81 -12.81 14.66
N THR A 160 -5.90 -12.10 14.99
CA THR A 160 -5.99 -11.36 16.27
C THR A 160 -6.86 -12.02 17.33
N ILE A 161 -7.80 -12.88 16.94
CA ILE A 161 -8.78 -13.48 17.87
C ILE A 161 -8.63 -14.99 17.90
N ARG A 162 -8.68 -15.66 16.74
CA ARG A 162 -8.69 -17.13 16.71
C ARG A 162 -7.34 -17.74 17.04
N ASP A 163 -6.28 -17.14 16.52
CA ASP A 163 -4.92 -17.59 16.76
C ASP A 163 -3.92 -16.42 16.84
N PRO A 164 -3.87 -15.74 18.00
CA PRO A 164 -3.02 -14.56 18.21
C PRO A 164 -1.53 -14.80 17.98
N THR A 165 -1.07 -16.04 18.05
CA THR A 165 0.34 -16.37 17.78
C THR A 165 0.71 -16.13 16.31
N LEU A 166 -0.27 -16.00 15.41
CA LEU A 166 -0.03 -15.58 14.02
C LEU A 166 0.46 -14.15 13.88
N ALA A 167 0.17 -13.29 14.84
CA ALA A 167 0.52 -11.88 14.79
C ALA A 167 2.02 -11.64 14.66
N GLU A 168 2.85 -12.54 15.21
CA GLU A 168 4.31 -12.44 15.14
C GLU A 168 4.85 -12.66 13.72
N TYR A 169 4.10 -13.36 12.86
CA TYR A 169 4.54 -13.61 11.49
C TYR A 169 4.21 -12.46 10.54
N VAL A 170 3.22 -11.61 10.86
CA VAL A 170 2.75 -10.56 9.96
C VAL A 170 3.80 -9.45 9.84
N THR A 171 4.40 -9.33 8.66
CA THR A 171 5.38 -8.28 8.33
C THR A 171 4.85 -7.28 7.28
N VAL A 172 3.85 -7.70 6.50
CA VAL A 172 3.26 -6.94 5.39
C VAL A 172 1.74 -6.93 5.47
N ILE A 173 1.15 -5.75 5.28
CA ILE A 173 -0.27 -5.59 4.97
C ILE A 173 -0.39 -4.97 3.59
N ASN A 174 -1.15 -5.59 2.70
CA ASN A 174 -1.52 -5.05 1.38
C ASN A 174 -3.02 -5.18 1.19
N VAL A 175 -3.77 -4.10 1.43
CA VAL A 175 -5.23 -4.18 1.49
C VAL A 175 -5.92 -3.05 0.73
N GLU A 176 -6.98 -3.43 0.03
CA GLU A 176 -7.94 -2.54 -0.58
C GLU A 176 -9.23 -2.52 0.25
N VAL A 177 -9.53 -1.37 0.83
CA VAL A 177 -10.79 -1.11 1.52
C VAL A 177 -11.78 -0.49 0.53
N LYS A 178 -12.88 -1.20 0.30
CA LYS A 178 -13.96 -0.74 -0.59
C LYS A 178 -14.99 0.07 0.18
N ASP A 179 -15.80 0.84 -0.54
CA ASP A 179 -16.80 1.75 0.02
C ASP A 179 -18.02 0.99 0.61
N TYR A 180 -17.78 0.28 1.71
CA TYR A 180 -18.77 -0.50 2.45
C TYR A 180 -18.34 -0.66 3.91
N SER A 181 -19.04 -0.04 4.86
CA SER A 181 -18.65 -0.09 6.29
C SER A 181 -17.19 0.34 6.56
N VAL A 182 -16.71 1.35 5.82
CA VAL A 182 -15.31 1.81 5.85
C VAL A 182 -14.88 2.21 7.25
N GLY A 183 -15.70 3.00 7.97
CA GLY A 183 -15.35 3.49 9.31
C GLY A 183 -15.07 2.37 10.33
N PRO A 184 -16.03 1.47 10.60
CA PRO A 184 -15.81 0.33 11.49
C PRO A 184 -14.65 -0.57 11.05
N LEU A 185 -14.53 -0.84 9.75
CA LEU A 185 -13.43 -1.66 9.22
C LEU A 185 -12.06 -1.01 9.45
N LEU A 186 -11.92 0.29 9.18
CA LEU A 186 -10.65 1.00 9.44
C LEU A 186 -10.32 1.05 10.93
N ALA A 187 -11.32 1.18 11.80
CA ALA A 187 -11.10 1.12 13.25
C ALA A 187 -10.58 -0.25 13.68
N GLU A 188 -11.13 -1.33 13.10
CA GLU A 188 -10.68 -2.69 13.37
C GLU A 188 -9.30 -2.99 12.77
N LEU A 189 -9.02 -2.48 11.57
CA LEU A 189 -7.68 -2.53 10.97
C LEU A 189 -6.65 -1.80 11.83
N ALA A 190 -6.98 -0.58 12.28
CA ALA A 190 -6.11 0.22 13.15
C ALA A 190 -5.80 -0.48 14.48
N ARG A 191 -6.81 -1.10 15.10
CA ARG A 191 -6.65 -1.94 16.29
C ARG A 191 -5.74 -3.13 16.01
N SER A 192 -5.99 -3.85 14.92
CA SER A 192 -5.26 -5.06 14.57
C SER A 192 -3.78 -4.79 14.28
N ILE A 193 -3.47 -3.70 13.56
CA ILE A 193 -2.08 -3.27 13.27
C ILE A 193 -1.27 -3.09 14.57
N SER A 194 -1.89 -2.57 15.64
CA SER A 194 -1.21 -2.40 16.92
C SER A 194 -0.79 -3.72 17.59
N LEU A 195 -1.36 -4.85 17.14
CA LEU A 195 -1.07 -6.18 17.65
C LEU A 195 0.02 -6.90 16.84
N PHE A 196 0.51 -6.32 15.74
CA PHE A 196 1.50 -6.96 14.86
C PHE A 196 2.90 -6.38 15.12
N PRO A 197 3.73 -7.04 15.95
CA PRO A 197 5.01 -6.49 16.39
C PRO A 197 6.05 -6.39 15.25
N ASN A 198 5.97 -7.31 14.27
CA ASN A 198 6.95 -7.41 13.17
C ASN A 198 6.47 -6.72 11.88
N LEU A 199 5.31 -6.06 11.90
CA LEU A 199 4.76 -5.35 10.75
C LEU A 199 5.64 -4.15 10.39
N HIS A 200 6.21 -4.14 9.18
CA HIS A 200 7.05 -3.03 8.74
C HIS A 200 6.58 -2.38 7.43
N THR A 201 5.71 -3.04 6.66
CA THR A 201 5.23 -2.52 5.37
C THR A 201 3.70 -2.52 5.33
N VAL A 202 3.11 -1.36 5.00
CA VAL A 202 1.66 -1.23 4.81
C VAL A 202 1.36 -0.55 3.47
N LYS A 203 0.67 -1.28 2.58
CA LYS A 203 -0.03 -0.73 1.43
C LYS A 203 -1.53 -0.68 1.74
N LEU A 204 -2.09 0.53 1.80
CA LEU A 204 -3.50 0.75 2.13
C LEU A 204 -4.14 1.63 1.07
N GLN A 205 -5.05 1.03 0.31
CA GLN A 205 -5.88 1.72 -0.66
C GLN A 205 -7.32 1.77 -0.17
N VAL A 206 -7.88 2.96 -0.02
CA VAL A 206 -9.25 3.19 0.42
C VAL A 206 -10.02 3.83 -0.73
N THR A 207 -10.88 3.05 -1.36
CA THR A 207 -11.87 3.58 -2.31
C THR A 207 -13.06 4.10 -1.52
N HIS A 208 -13.20 5.42 -1.45
CA HIS A 208 -14.31 6.08 -0.79
C HIS A 208 -14.75 7.27 -1.64
N HIS A 209 -16.04 7.33 -1.99
CA HIS A 209 -16.54 8.28 -2.99
C HIS A 209 -16.51 9.75 -2.53
N LEU A 210 -16.42 10.00 -1.23
CA LEU A 210 -16.66 11.34 -0.67
C LEU A 210 -15.40 12.21 -0.51
N ASN A 211 -14.23 11.80 -1.03
CA ASN A 211 -12.95 12.51 -0.82
C ASN A 211 -12.66 12.88 0.66
N SER A 212 -13.33 12.22 1.61
CA SER A 212 -13.28 12.53 3.03
C SER A 212 -12.27 11.61 3.71
N ASP A 213 -11.30 12.21 4.38
CA ASP A 213 -10.30 11.50 5.18
C ASP A 213 -10.77 11.27 6.63
N VAL A 214 -11.97 11.72 6.99
CA VAL A 214 -12.53 11.67 8.35
C VAL A 214 -12.54 10.24 8.92
N PRO A 215 -13.00 9.19 8.19
CA PRO A 215 -13.01 7.83 8.72
C PRO A 215 -11.60 7.34 9.08
N THR A 216 -10.65 7.54 8.17
CA THR A 216 -9.24 7.18 8.35
C THR A 216 -8.63 7.95 9.53
N ARG A 217 -8.81 9.27 9.55
CA ARG A 217 -8.28 10.13 10.62
C ARG A 217 -8.80 9.67 11.99
N LYS A 218 -10.11 9.44 12.11
CA LYS A 218 -10.72 8.97 13.36
C LYS A 218 -10.21 7.59 13.77
N ALA A 219 -10.09 6.65 12.82
CA ALA A 219 -9.65 5.28 13.08
C ALA A 219 -8.21 5.22 13.61
N PHE A 220 -7.28 5.92 12.94
CA PHE A 220 -5.84 5.81 13.23
C PHE A 220 -5.34 6.80 14.30
N SER A 221 -6.08 7.88 14.60
CA SER A 221 -5.68 8.88 15.60
C SER A 221 -5.42 8.35 17.02
N LYS A 222 -5.93 7.15 17.35
CA LYS A 222 -5.79 6.53 18.67
C LYS A 222 -4.54 5.68 18.83
N TYR A 223 -3.78 5.48 17.76
CA TYR A 223 -2.69 4.51 17.72
C TYR A 223 -1.38 5.13 17.25
N SER A 224 -0.29 4.49 17.65
CA SER A 224 1.06 4.73 17.15
C SER A 224 1.67 3.41 16.70
N TYR A 225 2.37 3.44 15.58
CA TYR A 225 2.93 2.31 14.87
C TYR A 225 4.42 2.55 14.56
N PRO A 226 5.28 2.59 15.59
CA PRO A 226 6.72 2.82 15.40
C PRO A 226 7.42 1.67 14.66
N GLN A 227 6.80 0.50 14.52
CA GLN A 227 7.35 -0.63 13.77
C GLN A 227 7.24 -0.44 12.24
N ILE A 228 6.30 0.39 11.77
CA ILE A 228 6.04 0.58 10.34
C ILE A 228 7.10 1.49 9.73
N ARG A 229 7.79 0.99 8.70
CA ARG A 229 8.90 1.66 8.01
C ARG A 229 8.56 2.02 6.56
N SER A 230 7.68 1.28 5.90
CA SER A 230 7.31 1.50 4.50
C SER A 230 5.80 1.65 4.34
N LEU A 231 5.37 2.74 3.70
CA LEU A 231 3.97 3.10 3.51
C LEU A 231 3.68 3.38 2.04
N ILE A 232 2.64 2.72 1.52
CA ILE A 232 2.12 2.93 0.17
C ILE A 232 0.63 3.25 0.27
N LEU A 233 0.27 4.52 0.13
CA LEU A 233 -1.05 5.02 0.55
C LEU A 233 -1.79 5.73 -0.59
N CYS A 234 -3.12 5.64 -0.60
CA CYS A 234 -3.94 6.62 -1.31
C CYS A 234 -4.15 7.87 -0.43
N ARG A 235 -4.67 8.97 -1.00
CA ARG A 235 -4.96 10.23 -0.30
C ARG A 235 -5.87 10.02 0.90
N CYS A 236 -6.93 9.22 0.72
CA CYS A 236 -7.86 8.87 1.82
C CYS A 236 -7.16 8.16 2.99
N ALA A 237 -5.99 7.56 2.77
CA ALA A 237 -5.21 6.85 3.78
C ALA A 237 -4.09 7.70 4.41
N TYR A 238 -3.80 8.91 3.91
CA TYR A 238 -2.73 9.76 4.44
C TYR A 238 -2.80 10.06 5.94
N PRO A 239 -3.98 10.15 6.60
CA PRO A 239 -3.98 10.30 8.05
C PRO A 239 -3.23 9.21 8.83
N LEU A 240 -3.04 8.02 8.26
CA LEU A 240 -2.20 6.95 8.83
C LEU A 240 -0.74 7.40 9.03
N LEU A 241 -0.23 8.32 8.21
CA LEU A 241 1.13 8.85 8.32
C LEU A 241 1.41 9.42 9.72
N ARG A 242 0.43 10.08 10.34
CA ARG A 242 0.55 10.64 11.72
C ARG A 242 0.81 9.57 12.77
N SER A 243 0.42 8.34 12.50
CA SER A 243 0.58 7.21 13.41
C SER A 243 1.90 6.48 13.20
N CYS A 244 2.69 6.77 12.16
CA CYS A 244 3.91 6.02 11.80
C CYS A 244 5.19 6.88 11.93
N PRO A 245 5.64 7.24 13.16
CA PRO A 245 6.74 8.20 13.36
C PRO A 245 8.11 7.73 12.84
N GLN A 246 8.27 6.42 12.62
CA GLN A 246 9.51 5.79 12.14
C GLN A 246 9.46 5.42 10.65
N ALA A 247 8.48 5.94 9.91
CA ALA A 247 8.38 5.73 8.46
C ALA A 247 9.66 6.23 7.77
N ARG A 248 10.24 5.36 6.94
CA ARG A 248 11.44 5.60 6.13
C ARG A 248 11.15 5.73 4.65
N SER A 249 10.09 5.08 4.17
CA SER A 249 9.67 5.13 2.77
C SER A 249 8.19 5.44 2.68
N ILE A 250 7.83 6.50 1.95
CA ILE A 250 6.45 6.89 1.69
C ILE A 250 6.24 7.00 0.18
N ARG A 251 5.28 6.25 -0.34
CA ARG A 251 4.86 6.31 -1.74
C ARG A 251 3.34 6.39 -1.86
N THR A 252 2.83 6.84 -3.01
CA THR A 252 1.38 7.02 -3.22
C THR A 252 0.83 6.07 -4.27
N THR A 253 -0.36 5.49 -4.04
CA THR A 253 -1.04 4.62 -5.02
C THR A 253 -1.83 5.39 -6.07
N GLU A 254 -1.97 6.71 -5.92
CA GLU A 254 -2.89 7.47 -6.77
C GLU A 254 -2.35 7.63 -8.18
N LYS A 255 -3.19 7.32 -9.18
CA LYS A 255 -2.89 7.63 -10.58
C LYS A 255 -2.93 9.14 -10.84
N TYR A 256 -3.90 9.83 -10.20
CA TYR A 256 -4.13 11.28 -10.32
C TYR A 256 -4.51 11.87 -8.95
N PRO A 257 -3.54 12.23 -8.10
CA PRO A 257 -3.84 12.89 -6.84
C PRO A 257 -4.28 14.32 -7.12
N SER A 258 -5.41 14.69 -6.56
CA SER A 258 -5.77 16.09 -6.36
C SER A 258 -4.82 16.76 -5.35
N LEU A 259 -4.50 18.00 -5.65
CA LEU A 259 -3.28 18.76 -5.32
C LEU A 259 -3.07 19.12 -3.83
N ASP A 260 -4.11 19.10 -3.00
CA ASP A 260 -4.12 20.06 -1.88
C ASP A 260 -3.71 19.52 -0.50
N LEU A 261 -3.52 18.21 -0.33
CA LEU A 261 -3.47 17.63 1.02
C LEU A 261 -2.05 17.38 1.56
N MET A 262 -1.04 17.29 0.70
CA MET A 262 0.32 16.99 1.17
C MET A 262 1.03 18.15 1.86
N PRO A 263 1.01 19.39 1.38
CA PRO A 263 1.78 20.47 1.99
C PRO A 263 1.34 20.78 3.43
N ALA A 264 0.02 20.91 3.65
CA ALA A 264 -0.55 21.15 4.96
C ALA A 264 -0.31 19.98 5.93
N MET A 265 -0.27 18.75 5.43
CA MET A 265 0.03 17.58 6.25
C MET A 265 1.52 17.49 6.56
N LEU A 266 2.39 17.60 5.56
CA LEU A 266 3.84 17.46 5.70
C LEU A 266 4.42 18.56 6.59
N GLY A 267 3.92 19.79 6.51
CA GLY A 267 4.33 20.86 7.43
C GLY A 267 4.05 20.57 8.91
N THR A 268 3.09 19.68 9.21
CA THR A 268 2.78 19.26 10.60
C THR A 268 3.45 17.95 11.00
N LEU A 269 3.96 17.19 10.03
CA LEU A 269 4.48 15.85 10.25
C LEU A 269 5.99 15.89 10.43
N LYS A 270 6.48 15.26 11.50
CA LYS A 270 7.90 15.07 11.75
C LYS A 270 8.26 13.62 11.47
N PHE A 271 8.92 13.36 10.35
CA PHE A 271 9.50 12.05 10.02
C PHE A 271 11.03 12.16 10.04
N PRO A 272 11.66 12.08 11.22
CA PRO A 272 13.12 12.22 11.33
C PRO A 272 13.89 11.13 10.58
N CYS A 273 13.23 10.00 10.31
CA CYS A 273 13.81 8.83 9.66
C CYS A 273 13.40 8.70 8.18
N LEU A 274 12.72 9.69 7.59
CA LEU A 274 12.29 9.59 6.19
C LEU A 274 13.50 9.65 5.26
N GLU A 275 13.71 8.57 4.52
CA GLU A 275 14.83 8.38 3.60
C GLU A 275 14.36 8.33 2.14
N GLU A 276 13.13 7.92 1.90
CA GLU A 276 12.55 7.79 0.58
C GLU A 276 11.17 8.45 0.49
N LEU A 277 11.01 9.32 -0.50
CA LEU A 277 9.76 10.02 -0.76
C LEU A 277 9.47 10.09 -2.25
N GLU A 278 8.22 9.81 -2.60
CA GLU A 278 7.67 10.08 -3.91
C GLU A 278 7.05 11.48 -3.97
N ILE A 279 7.49 12.29 -4.93
CA ILE A 279 7.14 13.69 -5.13
C ILE A 279 6.59 13.87 -6.54
N ARG A 280 5.51 14.63 -6.68
CA ARG A 280 4.86 14.97 -7.94
C ARG A 280 5.17 16.39 -8.37
N ILE A 281 5.55 16.53 -9.65
CA ILE A 281 5.95 17.81 -10.26
C ILE A 281 4.89 18.19 -11.32
N PRO A 282 4.44 19.46 -11.38
CA PRO A 282 4.92 20.65 -10.65
C PRO A 282 4.21 20.95 -9.32
N PHE A 283 3.46 19.99 -8.80
CA PHE A 283 2.36 20.28 -7.90
C PHE A 283 2.71 20.28 -6.41
N ASP A 284 3.87 19.76 -6.05
CA ASP A 284 4.31 19.75 -4.67
C ASP A 284 5.12 21.02 -4.35
N HIS A 285 4.88 21.59 -3.17
CA HIS A 285 5.68 22.67 -2.58
C HIS A 285 7.06 22.14 -2.20
N LEU A 286 7.91 21.93 -3.21
CA LEU A 286 9.17 21.22 -3.09
C LEU A 286 10.09 21.85 -2.04
N GLU A 287 10.02 23.18 -1.90
CA GLU A 287 10.70 23.91 -0.82
C GLU A 287 10.32 23.41 0.57
N VAL A 288 9.02 23.33 0.86
CA VAL A 288 8.48 22.86 2.14
C VAL A 288 8.89 21.40 2.38
N ILE A 289 8.85 20.57 1.34
CA ILE A 289 9.23 19.15 1.44
C ILE A 289 10.72 19.01 1.79
N VAL A 290 11.58 19.73 1.07
CA VAL A 290 13.03 19.65 1.28
C VAL A 290 13.42 20.21 2.66
N GLU A 291 12.74 21.25 3.12
CA GLU A 291 12.92 21.78 4.47
C GLU A 291 12.43 20.83 5.57
N ALA A 292 11.30 20.16 5.34
CA ALA A 292 10.74 19.21 6.30
C ALA A 292 11.56 17.91 6.37
N PHE A 293 12.17 17.49 5.27
CA PHE A 293 12.87 16.20 5.15
C PHE A 293 14.29 16.34 4.58
N PRO A 294 15.21 17.00 5.31
CA PRO A 294 16.60 17.16 4.86
C PRO A 294 17.37 15.83 4.80
N GLY A 295 16.83 14.76 5.41
CA GLY A 295 17.42 13.43 5.45
C GLY A 295 17.16 12.53 4.24
N LEU A 296 16.42 13.01 3.22
CA LEU A 296 16.06 12.20 2.06
C LEU A 296 17.29 11.70 1.31
N ARG A 297 17.31 10.39 1.04
CA ARG A 297 18.33 9.68 0.25
C ARG A 297 17.82 9.28 -1.12
N THR A 298 16.52 8.99 -1.23
CA THR A 298 15.90 8.58 -2.49
C THR A 298 14.69 9.45 -2.76
N VAL A 299 14.65 10.07 -3.93
CA VAL A 299 13.51 10.85 -4.38
C VAL A 299 12.95 10.25 -5.66
N VAL A 300 11.66 9.98 -5.67
CA VAL A 300 10.94 9.53 -6.86
C VAL A 300 10.14 10.72 -7.42
N LEU A 301 10.60 11.30 -8.52
CA LEU A 301 9.96 12.43 -9.19
C LEU A 301 8.95 11.93 -10.23
N ARG A 302 7.66 12.15 -10.00
CA ARG A 302 6.59 11.86 -10.96
C ARG A 302 6.14 13.14 -11.67
N PHE A 303 6.40 13.20 -12.97
CA PHE A 303 6.03 14.34 -13.80
C PHE A 303 4.66 14.08 -14.42
N CYS A 304 3.58 14.76 -13.97
CA CYS A 304 2.19 14.33 -14.28
C CYS A 304 1.44 15.12 -15.37
N ASN A 305 2.05 16.10 -16.05
CA ASN A 305 1.26 17.00 -16.92
C ASN A 305 2.07 17.60 -18.09
N THR A 306 1.37 17.95 -19.18
CA THR A 306 1.86 18.84 -20.25
C THR A 306 2.14 20.26 -19.74
N LEU A 307 1.54 20.66 -18.61
CA LEU A 307 1.80 21.96 -17.97
C LEU A 307 3.28 22.21 -17.63
N LEU A 308 4.14 21.18 -17.63
CA LEU A 308 5.59 21.35 -17.53
C LEU A 308 6.16 22.28 -18.60
N GLN A 309 5.53 22.40 -19.77
CA GLN A 309 5.96 23.34 -20.80
C GLN A 309 5.81 24.81 -20.40
N SER A 310 4.92 25.11 -19.44
CA SER A 310 4.64 26.47 -19.01
C SER A 310 5.50 26.93 -17.84
N PHE A 311 6.17 26.01 -17.12
CA PHE A 311 7.00 26.33 -15.98
C PHE A 311 8.48 26.12 -16.30
N GLY A 312 9.32 27.11 -15.97
CA GLY A 312 10.77 26.92 -15.98
C GLY A 312 11.15 25.84 -14.97
N TYR A 313 11.42 24.62 -15.44
CA TYR A 313 11.73 23.49 -14.56
C TYR A 313 13.03 23.66 -13.73
N PRO A 314 14.06 24.44 -14.12
CA PRO A 314 15.24 24.63 -13.27
C PRO A 314 14.89 25.29 -11.94
N GLU A 315 14.02 26.29 -11.95
CA GLU A 315 13.58 27.01 -10.75
C GLU A 315 12.73 26.11 -9.86
N LEU A 316 11.81 25.36 -10.48
CA LEU A 316 10.93 24.43 -9.78
C LEU A 316 11.69 23.32 -9.07
N LEU A 317 12.78 22.82 -9.66
CA LEU A 317 13.61 21.74 -9.11
C LEU A 317 14.79 22.25 -8.28
N ALA A 318 15.05 23.57 -8.28
CA ALA A 318 16.12 24.19 -7.52
C ALA A 318 16.15 23.76 -6.04
N PRO A 319 15.01 23.63 -5.32
CA PRO A 319 15.01 23.22 -3.92
C PRO A 319 15.68 21.86 -3.66
N ILE A 320 15.65 20.92 -4.61
CA ILE A 320 16.25 19.57 -4.44
C ILE A 320 17.77 19.65 -4.21
N HIS A 321 18.45 20.69 -4.69
CA HIS A 321 19.88 20.90 -4.43
C HIS A 321 20.22 21.03 -2.94
N ARG A 322 19.23 21.33 -2.08
CA ARG A 322 19.42 21.40 -0.63
C ARG A 322 19.45 20.00 0.03
N LEU A 323 19.08 18.93 -0.69
CA LEU A 323 19.14 17.55 -0.20
C LEU A 323 20.57 16.97 -0.31
N ARG A 324 21.41 17.30 0.66
CA ARG A 324 22.83 16.90 0.69
C ARG A 324 23.07 15.39 0.81
N ARG A 325 22.08 14.62 1.27
CA ARG A 325 22.19 13.16 1.45
C ARG A 325 21.57 12.36 0.30
N LEU A 326 21.21 13.02 -0.79
CA LEU A 326 20.53 12.39 -1.91
C LEU A 326 21.48 11.45 -2.66
N ASN A 327 21.10 10.17 -2.71
CA ASN A 327 21.87 9.09 -3.35
C ASN A 327 21.19 8.59 -4.63
N SER A 328 19.86 8.71 -4.71
CA SER A 328 19.12 8.27 -5.88
C SER A 328 17.97 9.19 -6.25
N ILE A 329 17.85 9.41 -7.56
CA ILE A 329 16.67 10.03 -8.17
C ILE A 329 16.06 9.01 -9.12
N THR A 330 14.75 8.79 -8.99
CA THR A 330 13.96 8.04 -9.97
C THR A 330 13.00 8.98 -10.65
N ILE A 331 13.12 9.14 -11.96
CA ILE A 331 12.28 10.02 -12.78
C ILE A 331 11.22 9.16 -13.46
N TRP A 332 9.96 9.47 -13.23
CA TRP A 332 8.81 8.86 -13.90
C TRP A 332 8.23 9.88 -14.86
N THR A 333 8.33 9.57 -16.15
CA THR A 333 7.84 10.40 -17.25
C THR A 333 6.70 9.70 -17.97
N PHE A 334 5.65 10.44 -18.32
CA PHE A 334 4.64 9.93 -19.25
C PHE A 334 5.11 10.07 -20.70
N SER A 335 4.57 9.22 -21.57
CA SER A 335 4.79 9.28 -23.02
C SER A 335 4.42 10.62 -23.65
N THR A 336 3.54 11.39 -23.00
CA THR A 336 3.13 12.73 -23.44
C THR A 336 4.19 13.82 -23.25
N ILE A 337 5.22 13.58 -22.43
CA ILE A 337 6.32 14.52 -22.24
C ILE A 337 7.24 14.44 -23.46
N GLN A 338 7.52 15.59 -24.08
CA GLN A 338 8.37 15.64 -25.27
C GLN A 338 9.80 15.15 -24.97
N SER A 339 10.40 14.43 -25.91
CA SER A 339 11.76 13.86 -25.77
C SER A 339 12.83 14.89 -25.35
N PRO A 340 12.88 16.12 -25.91
CA PRO A 340 13.85 17.12 -25.47
C PRO A 340 13.73 17.46 -23.98
N LEU A 341 12.50 17.62 -23.48
CA LEU A 341 12.25 17.93 -22.08
C LEU A 341 12.64 16.75 -21.16
N LYS A 342 12.41 15.50 -21.59
CA LYS A 342 12.87 14.32 -20.84
C LYS A 342 14.40 14.29 -20.74
N GLN A 343 15.11 14.58 -21.83
CA GLN A 343 16.57 14.64 -21.85
C GLN A 343 17.08 15.74 -20.93
N GLU A 344 16.42 16.89 -20.93
CA GLU A 344 16.77 18.04 -20.11
C GLU A 344 16.62 17.76 -18.61
N ILE A 345 15.47 17.19 -18.20
CA ILE A 345 15.22 16.73 -16.83
C ILE A 345 16.23 15.66 -16.40
N THR A 346 16.53 14.71 -17.30
CA THR A 346 17.51 13.65 -17.04
C THR A 346 18.92 14.22 -16.88
N HIS A 347 19.29 15.17 -17.74
CA HIS A 347 20.57 15.86 -17.68
C HIS A 347 20.71 16.65 -16.37
N TRP A 348 19.69 17.42 -16.01
CA TRP A 348 19.64 18.13 -14.73
C TRP A 348 19.84 17.19 -13.54
N ALA A 349 19.09 16.09 -13.46
CA ALA A 349 19.19 15.13 -12.36
C ALA A 349 20.58 14.48 -12.30
N SER A 350 21.16 14.19 -13.47
CA SER A 350 22.53 13.67 -13.58
C SER A 350 23.55 14.67 -13.07
N GLN A 351 23.47 15.95 -13.47
CA GLN A 351 24.39 16.99 -13.00
C GLN A 351 24.30 17.21 -11.50
N LEU A 352 23.08 17.24 -10.94
CA LEU A 352 22.86 17.34 -9.50
C LEU A 352 23.52 16.18 -8.75
N LEU A 353 23.25 14.94 -9.18
CA LEU A 353 23.83 13.76 -8.54
C LEU A 353 25.35 13.70 -8.68
N LEU A 354 25.91 14.06 -9.83
CA LEU A 354 27.36 14.16 -10.02
C LEU A 354 28.00 15.22 -9.13
N ALA A 355 27.34 16.36 -8.92
CA ALA A 355 27.82 17.40 -8.01
C ALA A 355 27.86 16.87 -6.56
N LEU A 356 26.81 16.18 -6.12
CA LEU A 356 26.77 15.55 -4.80
C LEU A 356 27.80 14.42 -4.66
N GLN A 357 27.99 13.59 -5.69
CA GLN A 357 29.00 12.52 -5.70
C GLN A 357 30.42 13.07 -5.52
N LYS A 358 30.72 14.25 -6.08
CA LYS A 358 32.02 14.92 -5.87
C LYS A 358 32.19 15.39 -4.43
N GLU A 359 31.10 15.82 -3.78
CA GLU A 359 31.09 16.32 -2.40
C GLU A 359 31.25 15.18 -1.39
N ASP A 360 30.45 14.12 -1.51
CA ASP A 360 30.36 13.04 -0.51
C ASP A 360 31.10 11.75 -0.87
N LYS A 361 31.55 11.60 -2.13
CA LYS A 361 32.23 10.41 -2.67
C LYS A 361 31.39 9.12 -2.61
N GLU A 362 30.07 9.24 -2.48
CA GLU A 362 29.16 8.08 -2.51
C GLU A 362 28.66 7.82 -3.95
N ASP A 363 28.52 6.54 -4.31
CA ASP A 363 27.93 6.17 -5.60
C ASP A 363 26.48 6.65 -5.73
N LYS A 364 26.16 7.22 -6.88
CA LYS A 364 24.85 7.80 -7.16
C LYS A 364 24.11 7.04 -8.25
N LYS A 365 22.79 6.94 -8.08
CA LYS A 365 21.92 6.15 -8.96
C LYS A 365 20.80 7.00 -9.55
N LEU A 366 20.79 7.12 -10.87
CA LEU A 366 19.69 7.73 -11.61
C LEU A 366 18.89 6.64 -12.33
N VAL A 367 17.58 6.61 -12.13
CA VAL A 367 16.68 5.70 -12.83
C VAL A 367 15.65 6.53 -13.59
N VAL A 368 15.47 6.27 -14.88
CA VAL A 368 14.44 6.90 -15.71
C VAL A 368 13.45 5.81 -16.13
N LEU A 369 12.18 6.04 -15.81
CA LEU A 369 11.08 5.14 -16.10
C LEU A 369 10.08 5.86 -17.03
N ASP A 370 9.89 5.28 -18.20
CA ASP A 370 8.91 5.74 -19.16
C ASP A 370 7.62 4.93 -19.05
N GLN A 371 6.52 5.66 -18.85
CA GLN A 371 5.18 5.09 -18.80
C GLN A 371 4.40 5.45 -20.05
N GLU A 372 3.80 4.44 -20.68
CA GLU A 372 2.77 4.66 -21.69
C GLU A 372 1.40 4.68 -21.04
N PHE A 373 0.63 5.71 -21.38
CA PHE A 373 -0.78 5.76 -21.05
C PHE A 373 -1.57 5.07 -22.16
N VAL A 374 -2.18 3.94 -21.81
CA VAL A 374 -3.22 3.32 -22.64
C VAL A 374 -4.54 3.62 -21.94
N HIS A 375 -5.42 4.38 -22.62
CA HIS A 375 -6.75 4.67 -22.10
C HIS A 375 -7.45 3.36 -21.68
N ASP A 376 -7.96 3.33 -20.45
CA ASP A 376 -8.66 2.20 -19.83
C ASP A 376 -7.84 0.91 -19.55
N ALA A 377 -6.52 0.93 -19.72
CA ALA A 377 -5.65 -0.19 -19.35
C ALA A 377 -4.79 0.14 -18.11
N PRO A 378 -4.29 -0.88 -17.38
CA PRO A 378 -3.24 -0.68 -16.39
C PRO A 378 -2.01 0.00 -17.02
N ILE A 379 -1.34 0.86 -16.25
CA ILE A 379 -0.16 1.59 -16.71
C ILE A 379 0.93 0.57 -17.03
N ARG A 380 1.47 0.63 -18.26
CA ARG A 380 2.58 -0.23 -18.69
C ARG A 380 3.89 0.56 -18.61
N LEU A 381 4.89 -0.05 -17.97
CA LEU A 381 6.28 0.39 -18.05
C LEU A 381 6.82 0.00 -19.42
N VAL A 382 7.29 0.98 -20.18
CA VAL A 382 7.73 0.77 -21.57
C VAL A 382 9.23 0.87 -21.70
N GLY A 383 9.86 1.69 -20.86
CA GLY A 383 11.30 1.83 -20.78
C GLY A 383 11.76 1.89 -19.34
N LYS A 384 12.87 1.22 -19.05
CA LYS A 384 13.63 1.37 -17.81
C LYS A 384 15.09 1.57 -18.15
N HIS A 385 15.56 2.80 -17.97
CA HIS A 385 16.96 3.15 -18.15
C HIS A 385 17.59 3.38 -16.77
N VAL A 386 18.61 2.58 -16.45
CA VAL A 386 19.35 2.71 -15.20
C VAL A 386 20.73 3.26 -15.53
N TYR A 387 21.02 4.45 -14.99
CA TYR A 387 22.30 5.11 -15.14
C TYR A 387 23.02 5.02 -13.78
N LEU A 388 24.06 4.18 -13.74
CA LEU A 388 25.05 4.25 -12.66
C LEU A 388 26.06 5.32 -13.05
N LEU A 389 26.19 6.35 -12.21
CA LEU A 389 27.14 7.42 -12.49
C LEU A 389 28.56 6.86 -12.31
N PRO A 390 29.47 7.11 -13.28
CA PRO A 390 30.80 6.52 -13.23
C PRO A 390 31.47 6.92 -11.92
N ALA A 391 32.08 5.94 -11.24
CA ALA A 391 32.91 6.21 -10.08
C ALA A 391 33.95 7.27 -10.47
N LEU A 392 34.06 8.32 -9.64
CA LEU A 392 35.12 9.31 -9.80
C LEU A 392 36.44 8.55 -9.67
N LYS A 393 37.08 8.23 -10.81
CA LYS A 393 38.44 7.70 -10.81
C LYS A 393 39.27 8.71 -10.05
N SER A 394 39.76 8.34 -8.88
CA SER A 394 40.68 9.16 -8.12
C SER A 394 41.89 9.40 -9.01
N CYS A 395 42.01 10.59 -9.59
CA CYS A 395 43.28 10.99 -10.16
C CYS A 395 44.30 10.90 -9.01
N PRO A 396 45.37 10.11 -9.15
CA PRO A 396 46.44 10.14 -8.17
C PRO A 396 46.91 11.60 -8.08
N ILE A 397 46.77 12.17 -6.90
CA ILE A 397 47.34 13.47 -6.58
C ILE A 397 48.83 13.17 -6.41
N ASP A 398 49.62 13.43 -7.45
CA ASP A 398 51.08 13.48 -7.32
C ASP A 398 51.39 14.66 -6.38
N LEU A 399 51.75 14.32 -5.14
CA LEU A 399 52.15 15.25 -4.08
C LEU A 399 53.58 15.74 -4.27
#